data_AF-A0A2S4LBK1-F1
#
_entry.id   AF-A0A2S4LBK1-F1
#
_cell.length_a   1.000
_cell.length_b   1.000
_cell.length_c   1.000
_cell.angle_alpha   90.00
_cell.angle_beta   90.00
_cell.angle_gamma   90.00
#
_symmetry.space_group_name_H-M   'P 1'
#
loop_
_entity.id
_entity.type
_entity.pdbx_description
1 polymer ?
#
loop_
_entity_poly.entity_id
_entity_poly.type
_entity_poly.pdbx_seq_one_letter_code
_entity_poly.pdbx_strand_id
1 'polypeptide(L)'
;MLLDPTLRVLKVYSLPEHAALFAYLHALPPTVRFAEFEVHAPVLVLSNVLEPEFCQHLIGLYEAHGGEQGGFMREVYAKTVGVQDHRHQVRKDYTIEDRTLMAQTQARILRRVVPEIEKVHCFR
;
A
#
# COMPACT_ATOMS: atom_id res chain seq x y z
N MET A 1 -17.12 6.45 -18.34
CA MET A 1 -17.79 6.50 -17.01
C MET A 1 -16.88 7.25 -16.07
N LEU A 2 -17.42 8.21 -15.32
CA LEU A 2 -16.68 9.00 -14.33
C LEU A 2 -17.11 8.58 -12.92
N LEU A 3 -16.14 8.31 -12.06
CA LEU A 3 -16.33 7.88 -10.68
C LEU A 3 -15.81 8.93 -9.70
N ASP A 4 -16.41 9.01 -8.52
CA ASP A 4 -15.82 9.73 -7.38
C ASP A 4 -14.81 8.84 -6.61
N PRO A 5 -14.07 9.39 -5.64
CA PRO A 5 -13.14 8.61 -4.81
C PRO A 5 -13.78 7.48 -3.99
N THR A 6 -15.10 7.45 -3.85
CA THR A 6 -15.87 6.36 -3.21
C THR A 6 -16.38 5.32 -4.21
N LEU A 7 -15.90 5.37 -5.46
CA LEU A 7 -16.28 4.51 -6.58
C LEU A 7 -17.74 4.64 -7.01
N ARG A 8 -18.42 5.74 -6.65
CA ARG A 8 -19.77 6.01 -7.11
C ARG A 8 -19.72 6.63 -8.50
N VAL A 9 -20.64 6.21 -9.38
CA VAL A 9 -20.81 6.82 -10.70
C VAL A 9 -21.35 8.23 -10.56
N LEU A 10 -20.54 9.22 -10.90
CA LEU A 10 -20.95 10.63 -10.97
C LEU A 10 -21.69 10.91 -12.28
N LYS A 11 -21.14 10.42 -13.39
CA LYS A 11 -21.71 10.63 -14.72
C LYS A 11 -21.19 9.61 -15.73
N VAL A 12 -22.00 9.30 -16.73
CA VAL A 12 -21.59 8.50 -17.89
C VAL A 12 -21.55 9.43 -19.11
N TYR A 13 -20.46 9.35 -19.84
CA TYR A 13 -20.22 10.10 -21.07
C TYR A 13 -19.95 9.11 -22.19
N SER A 14 -20.44 9.42 -23.38
CA SER A 14 -20.01 8.81 -24.63
C SER A 14 -18.69 9.43 -25.10
N LEU A 15 -17.93 8.71 -25.93
CA LEU A 15 -16.61 9.15 -26.39
C LEU A 15 -16.62 10.53 -27.10
N PRO A 16 -17.64 10.90 -27.91
CA PRO A 16 -17.70 12.23 -28.53
C PRO A 16 -17.82 13.39 -27.52
N GLU A 17 -18.27 13.16 -26.29
CA GLU A 17 -18.55 14.19 -25.29
C GLU A 17 -17.31 14.59 -24.46
N HIS A 18 -16.10 14.27 -24.93
CA HIS A 18 -14.84 14.53 -24.23
C HIS A 18 -14.69 15.97 -23.72
N ALA A 19 -15.10 16.99 -24.48
CA ALA A 19 -15.04 18.39 -24.04
C ALA A 19 -15.91 18.65 -22.79
N ALA A 20 -17.11 18.07 -22.74
CA ALA A 20 -18.02 18.18 -21.60
C ALA A 20 -17.53 17.36 -20.39
N LEU A 21 -16.80 16.26 -20.63
CA LEU A 21 -16.13 15.50 -19.57
C LEU A 21 -15.01 16.34 -18.92
N PHE A 22 -14.11 16.93 -19.71
CA PHE A 22 -13.01 17.73 -19.17
C PHE A 22 -13.51 18.99 -18.46
N ALA A 23 -14.51 19.67 -19.01
CA ALA A 23 -15.14 20.81 -18.33
C ALA A 23 -15.71 20.43 -16.95
N TYR A 24 -16.35 19.26 -16.85
CA TYR A 24 -16.87 18.76 -15.58
C TYR A 24 -15.74 18.37 -14.60
N LEU A 25 -14.69 17.70 -15.08
CA LEU A 25 -13.50 17.39 -14.27
C LEU A 25 -12.84 18.64 -13.68
N HIS A 26 -12.72 19.71 -14.46
CA HIS A 26 -12.15 20.98 -14.01
C HIS A 26 -13.01 21.70 -12.96
N ALA A 27 -14.31 21.42 -12.91
CA ALA A 27 -15.22 21.99 -11.93
C ALA A 27 -15.29 21.20 -10.62
N LEU A 28 -14.76 19.97 -10.58
CA LEU A 28 -14.74 19.14 -9.37
C LEU A 28 -13.70 19.65 -8.36
N PRO A 29 -13.97 19.51 -7.05
CA PRO A 29 -12.96 19.78 -6.04
C PRO A 29 -11.76 18.82 -6.19
N PRO A 30 -10.58 19.18 -5.67
CA PRO A 30 -9.47 18.25 -5.54
C PRO A 30 -9.92 16.94 -4.88
N THR A 31 -9.38 15.80 -5.33
CA THR A 31 -9.81 14.48 -4.83
C THR A 31 -9.62 14.31 -3.34
N VAL A 32 -8.65 14.99 -2.72
CA VAL A 32 -8.46 15.00 -1.26
C VAL A 32 -9.58 15.75 -0.51
N ARG A 33 -10.38 16.57 -1.20
CA ARG A 33 -11.51 17.33 -0.65
C ARG A 33 -12.84 17.00 -1.30
N PHE A 34 -13.00 15.77 -1.80
CA PHE A 34 -14.23 15.37 -2.48
C PHE A 34 -15.48 15.44 -1.58
N ALA A 35 -15.31 15.38 -0.26
CA ALA A 35 -16.37 15.55 0.74
C ALA A 35 -16.38 16.97 1.35
N GLU A 36 -15.86 17.98 0.64
CA GLU A 36 -15.74 19.40 1.06
C GLU A 36 -14.70 19.68 2.19
N PHE A 37 -14.32 18.67 2.97
CA PHE A 37 -13.20 18.67 3.90
C PHE A 37 -12.06 17.76 3.43
N GLU A 38 -10.85 17.91 3.99
CA GLU A 38 -9.74 17.01 3.69
C GLU A 38 -10.06 15.60 4.21
N VAL A 39 -10.28 14.68 3.26
CA VAL A 39 -10.45 13.26 3.53
C VAL A 39 -9.09 12.61 3.39
N HIS A 40 -8.51 12.16 4.50
CA HIS A 40 -7.37 11.27 4.44
C HIS A 40 -7.78 9.97 3.73
N ALA A 41 -6.86 9.40 2.94
CA ALA A 41 -7.08 8.07 2.41
C ALA A 41 -7.49 7.13 3.56
N PRO A 42 -8.48 6.25 3.36
CA PRO A 42 -8.88 5.32 4.40
C PRO A 42 -7.67 4.50 4.81
N VAL A 43 -7.22 4.70 6.05
CA VAL A 43 -6.10 3.97 6.66
C VAL A 43 -6.64 3.10 7.78
N LEU A 44 -6.23 1.84 7.77
CA LEU A 44 -6.46 0.93 8.88
C LEU A 44 -5.27 1.01 9.84
N VAL A 45 -5.49 1.53 11.03
CA VAL A 45 -4.46 1.64 12.07
C VAL A 45 -4.68 0.55 13.12
N LEU A 46 -3.74 -0.38 13.22
CA LEU A 46 -3.75 -1.47 14.18
C LEU A 46 -2.55 -1.35 15.12
N SER A 47 -2.82 -1.18 16.42
CA SER A 47 -1.79 -1.17 17.45
C SER A 47 -1.48 -2.60 17.91
N ASN A 48 -0.24 -2.85 18.32
CA ASN A 48 0.18 -4.11 18.97
C ASN A 48 -0.09 -5.38 18.13
N VAL A 49 0.03 -5.29 16.80
CA VAL A 49 -0.04 -6.45 15.90
C VAL A 49 1.04 -7.46 16.26
N LEU A 50 2.25 -6.97 16.51
CA LEU A 50 3.38 -7.73 17.02
C LEU A 50 3.67 -7.28 18.46
N GLU A 51 3.96 -8.23 19.36
CA GLU A 51 4.35 -7.92 20.73
C GLU A 51 5.72 -7.23 20.75
N PRO A 52 5.97 -6.31 21.71
CA PRO A 52 7.25 -5.60 21.80
C PRO A 52 8.48 -6.51 21.81
N GLU A 53 8.42 -7.62 22.55
CA GLU A 53 9.50 -8.61 22.63
C GLU A 53 9.76 -9.30 21.28
N PHE A 54 8.69 -9.57 20.53
CA PHE A 54 8.79 -10.15 19.20
C PHE A 54 9.37 -9.14 18.20
N CYS A 55 8.96 -7.87 18.28
CA CYS A 55 9.56 -6.78 17.50
C CYS A 55 11.06 -6.66 17.80
N GLN A 56 11.45 -6.69 19.08
CA GLN A 56 12.85 -6.61 19.48
C GLN A 56 13.67 -7.78 18.91
N HIS A 57 13.11 -8.99 18.90
CA HIS A 57 13.73 -10.15 18.28
C HIS A 57 13.94 -9.96 16.76
N LEU A 58 12.91 -9.51 16.03
CA LEU A 58 13.00 -9.25 14.59
C LEU A 58 14.01 -8.15 14.26
N ILE A 59 14.04 -7.08 15.05
CA ILE A 59 15.02 -5.99 14.90
C ILE A 59 16.43 -6.53 15.13
N GLY A 60 16.64 -7.34 16.18
CA GLY A 60 17.93 -7.95 16.46
C GLY A 60 18.44 -8.85 15.33
N LEU A 61 17.54 -9.60 14.67
CA LEU A 61 17.90 -10.40 13.49
C LEU A 61 18.32 -9.52 12.31
N TYR A 62 17.60 -8.43 12.07
CA TYR A 62 17.97 -7.46 11.05
C TYR A 62 19.32 -6.79 11.35
N GLU A 63 19.58 -6.42 12.61
CA GLU A 63 20.85 -5.82 13.00
C GLU A 63 22.03 -6.80 12.87
N ALA A 64 21.80 -8.09 13.16
CA ALA A 64 22.83 -9.12 13.10
C ALA A 64 23.12 -9.64 11.69
N HIS A 65 22.11 -9.70 10.82
CA HIS A 65 22.16 -10.44 9.56
C HIS A 65 21.59 -9.67 8.36
N GLY A 66 20.92 -8.55 8.59
CA GLY A 66 20.34 -7.72 7.55
C GLY A 66 21.32 -6.69 7.01
N GLY A 67 20.77 -5.63 6.40
CA GLY A 67 21.57 -4.54 5.86
C GLY A 67 21.98 -4.71 4.40
N GLU A 68 21.59 -5.82 3.76
CA GLU A 68 21.74 -6.00 2.32
C GLU A 68 20.90 -4.96 1.57
N GLN A 69 21.52 -4.26 0.61
CA GLN A 69 20.84 -3.25 -0.18
C GLN A 69 19.86 -3.91 -1.15
N GLY A 70 18.56 -3.73 -0.89
CA GLY A 70 17.50 -4.07 -1.81
C GLY A 70 17.54 -3.14 -3.03
N GLY A 71 17.57 -3.74 -4.22
CA GLY A 71 17.31 -3.02 -5.47
C GLY A 71 15.81 -2.83 -5.70
N PHE A 72 15.45 -1.93 -6.61
CA PHE A 72 14.08 -1.80 -7.11
C PHE A 72 14.02 -2.21 -8.57
N MET A 73 12.84 -2.64 -9.01
CA MET A 73 12.63 -3.03 -10.40
C MET A 73 12.35 -1.78 -11.23
N ARG A 74 13.12 -1.58 -12.30
CA ARG A 74 12.89 -0.52 -13.28
C ARG A 74 12.71 -1.14 -14.65
N GLU A 75 11.76 -0.62 -15.42
CA GLU A 75 11.63 -0.96 -16.83
C GLU A 75 12.65 -0.14 -17.65
N VAL A 76 13.53 -0.85 -18.36
CA VAL A 76 14.55 -0.27 -19.24
C VAL A 76 14.48 -1.03 -20.56
N TYR A 77 14.17 -0.33 -21.65
CA TYR A 77 14.00 -0.91 -22.99
C TYR A 77 13.06 -2.14 -23.03
N ALA A 78 11.85 -2.01 -22.48
CA ALA A 78 10.83 -3.06 -22.42
C ALA A 78 11.25 -4.34 -21.65
N LYS A 79 12.28 -4.25 -20.81
CA LYS A 79 12.68 -5.32 -19.88
C LYS A 79 12.75 -4.79 -18.46
N THR A 80 12.21 -5.57 -17.52
CA THR A 80 12.27 -5.27 -16.10
C THR A 80 13.62 -5.72 -15.57
N VAL A 81 14.44 -4.78 -15.13
CA VAL A 81 15.78 -5.03 -14.56
C VAL A 81 15.84 -4.56 -13.12
N GLY A 82 16.58 -5.29 -12.27
CA GLY A 82 16.89 -4.84 -10.90
C GLY A 82 17.93 -3.74 -10.94
N VAL A 83 17.60 -2.56 -10.41
CA VAL A 83 18.49 -1.39 -10.34
C VAL A 83 18.68 -1.01 -8.88
N GLN A 84 19.93 -0.77 -8.48
CA GLN A 84 20.28 -0.13 -7.23
C GLN A 84 20.64 1.34 -7.54
N ASP A 85 19.74 2.27 -7.25
CA ASP A 85 19.99 3.72 -7.34
C ASP A 85 19.70 4.35 -5.98
N HIS A 86 20.76 4.68 -5.24
CA HIS A 86 20.70 5.28 -3.92
C HIS A 86 20.03 6.67 -3.89
N ARG A 87 19.87 7.33 -5.05
CA ARG A 87 19.13 8.59 -5.16
C ARG A 87 17.62 8.39 -5.28
N HIS A 88 17.16 7.18 -5.62
CA HIS A 88 15.74 6.85 -5.80
C HIS A 88 15.18 6.03 -4.64
N GLN A 89 15.86 4.95 -4.24
CA GLN A 89 15.39 4.09 -3.16
C GLN A 89 16.56 3.39 -2.50
N VAL A 90 16.68 3.57 -1.18
CA VAL A 90 17.60 2.79 -0.34
C VAL A 90 16.74 1.96 0.60
N ARG A 91 16.64 0.67 0.31
CA ARG A 91 16.04 -0.31 1.21
C ARG A 91 17.12 -1.24 1.70
N LYS A 92 17.07 -1.54 2.99
CA LYS A 92 17.89 -2.56 3.61
C LYS A 92 16.93 -3.56 4.18
N ASP A 93 16.95 -4.76 3.63
CA ASP A 93 16.01 -5.80 4.00
C ASP A 93 16.76 -6.93 4.72
N TYR A 94 16.00 -7.76 5.44
CA TYR A 94 16.47 -9.03 5.98
C TYR A 94 15.44 -10.10 5.62
N THR A 95 15.90 -11.15 4.96
CA THR A 95 15.05 -12.28 4.58
C THR A 95 15.02 -13.28 5.72
N ILE A 96 13.83 -13.53 6.27
CA ILE A 96 13.64 -14.56 7.29
C ILE A 96 13.56 -15.93 6.61
N GLU A 97 14.57 -16.77 6.82
CA GLU A 97 14.60 -18.15 6.30
C GLU A 97 14.13 -19.19 7.33
N ASP A 98 14.13 -18.83 8.63
CA ASP A 98 13.67 -19.69 9.70
C ASP A 98 12.15 -19.94 9.59
N ARG A 99 11.77 -21.17 9.28
CA ARG A 99 10.37 -21.58 9.08
C ARG A 99 9.51 -21.40 10.33
N THR A 100 10.09 -21.55 11.51
CA THR A 100 9.38 -21.37 12.79
C THR A 100 9.05 -19.89 12.98
N LEU A 101 10.01 -19.00 12.73
CA LEU A 101 9.81 -17.56 12.82
C LEU A 101 8.82 -17.05 11.77
N MET A 102 8.86 -17.60 10.56
CA MET A 102 7.84 -17.34 9.53
C MET A 102 6.44 -17.73 10.03
N ALA A 103 6.27 -18.95 10.55
CA ALA A 103 4.99 -19.42 11.06
C ALA A 103 4.48 -18.57 12.23
N GLN A 104 5.38 -18.18 13.14
CA GLN A 104 5.07 -17.28 14.26
C GLN A 104 4.60 -15.89 13.79
N THR A 105 5.23 -15.34 12.75
CA THR A 105 4.84 -14.06 12.16
C THR A 105 3.49 -14.18 11.47
N GLN A 106 3.30 -15.21 10.65
CA GLN A 106 2.05 -15.48 9.94
C GLN A 106 0.88 -15.66 10.91
N ALA A 107 1.05 -16.42 12.00
CA ALA A 107 0.00 -16.64 12.98
C ALA A 107 -0.52 -15.33 13.60
N ARG A 108 0.37 -14.35 13.84
CA ARG A 108 -0.01 -13.03 14.38
C ARG A 108 -0.78 -12.21 13.35
N ILE A 109 -0.33 -12.18 12.10
CA ILE A 109 -1.03 -11.48 11.00
C ILE A 109 -2.42 -12.08 10.78
N LEU A 110 -2.52 -13.41 10.66
CA LEU A 110 -3.80 -14.12 10.49
C LEU A 110 -4.76 -13.85 11.65
N ARG A 111 -4.26 -13.76 12.88
CA ARG A 111 -5.10 -13.57 14.06
C ARG A 111 -5.49 -12.11 14.30
N ARG A 112 -4.63 -11.14 13.97
CA ARG A 112 -4.79 -9.73 14.40
C ARG A 112 -5.00 -8.74 13.27
N VAL A 113 -4.64 -9.08 12.03
CA VAL A 113 -4.74 -8.17 10.88
C VAL A 113 -5.85 -8.61 9.92
N VAL A 114 -5.87 -9.89 9.54
CA VAL A 114 -6.85 -10.40 8.57
C VAL A 114 -8.30 -10.12 8.98
N PRO A 115 -8.74 -10.36 10.23
CA PRO A 115 -10.11 -10.07 10.62
C PRO A 115 -10.48 -8.58 10.54
N GLU A 116 -9.50 -7.68 10.74
CA GLU A 116 -9.74 -6.24 10.66
C GLU A 116 -9.86 -5.78 9.22
N ILE A 117 -9.09 -6.37 8.30
CA ILE A 117 -9.25 -6.17 6.86
C ILE A 117 -10.63 -6.65 6.39
N GLU A 118 -11.06 -7.83 6.82
CA GLU A 118 -12.38 -8.38 6.49
C GLU A 118 -13.52 -7.46 6.93
N LYS A 119 -13.45 -6.94 8.17
CA LYS A 119 -14.44 -5.99 8.71
C LYS A 119 -14.54 -4.70 7.89
N VAL A 120 -13.40 -4.13 7.50
CA VAL A 120 -13.35 -2.81 6.83
C VAL A 120 -13.74 -2.90 5.36
N HIS A 121 -13.37 -3.99 4.69
CA HIS A 121 -13.56 -4.12 3.24
C HIS A 121 -14.74 -5.01 2.84
N CYS A 122 -15.50 -5.55 3.80
CA CYS A 122 -16.63 -6.44 3.54
C CYS A 122 -16.27 -7.59 2.58
N PHE A 123 -15.02 -8.08 2.63
CA PHE A 123 -14.64 -9.29 1.90
C PHE A 123 -15.43 -10.45 2.50
N ARG A 124 -16.40 -10.95 1.73
CA ARG A 124 -17.06 -12.24 1.96
C ARG A 124 -16.48 -13.26 1.00
#